data_AF-A0A1L7WDC6-F1
#
_entry.id   AF-A0A1L7WDC6-F1
#
_cell.length_a   1.000
_cell.length_b   1.000
_cell.length_c   1.000
_cell.angle_alpha   90.00
_cell.angle_beta   90.00
_cell.angle_gamma   90.00
#
_symmetry.space_group_name_H-M   'P 1'
#
loop_
_entity.id
_entity.type
_entity.pdbx_description
1 polymer ?
#
loop_
_entity_poly.entity_id
_entity_poly.type
_entity_poly.pdbx_seq_one_letter_code
_entity_poly.pdbx_strand_id
1 'polypeptide(L)'
;MPTMHFTILFFLFALIRLSRAVCPSFNYAFFNMQQEPFDVYTFMVTDDACHEVAFCGDANPCDGECREILHCAHTGSETHVDGITIDGLRYLCRDDPNKGSCKLEGGYWVTVESCCRNDGKRNFEEGRISEREYIAIEETNAMLDIHLREYEDALANGTSIVDMEALREVQKRELKFAEMKQLKARQLDVILAS
;
A
#
# COMPACT_ATOMS: atom_id res chain seq x y z
N MET A 1 44.34 -19.55 -3.81
CA MET A 1 42.94 -19.96 -3.58
C MET A 1 42.15 -18.74 -3.09
N PRO A 2 41.41 -18.03 -3.97
CA PRO A 2 40.48 -16.97 -3.56
C PRO A 2 39.08 -17.25 -4.16
N THR A 3 38.23 -18.02 -3.48
CA THR A 3 36.97 -18.51 -4.08
C THR A 3 35.71 -18.28 -3.25
N MET A 4 35.73 -17.45 -2.20
CA MET A 4 34.57 -17.36 -1.28
C MET A 4 34.04 -15.95 -0.95
N HIS A 5 34.56 -14.87 -1.54
CA HIS A 5 34.07 -13.51 -1.22
C HIS A 5 33.29 -12.84 -2.35
N PHE A 6 33.46 -13.27 -3.61
CA PHE A 6 32.79 -12.64 -4.74
C PHE A 6 31.33 -13.11 -4.93
N THR A 7 30.98 -14.30 -4.44
CA THR A 7 29.64 -14.89 -4.59
C THR A 7 28.61 -14.28 -3.63
N ILE A 8 29.05 -13.76 -2.47
CA ILE A 8 28.15 -13.14 -1.47
C ILE A 8 27.64 -11.78 -1.96
N LEU A 9 28.44 -11.02 -2.72
CA LEU A 9 28.03 -9.71 -3.26
C LEU A 9 26.95 -9.81 -4.35
N PHE A 10 26.91 -10.90 -5.11
CA PHE A 10 25.94 -11.06 -6.21
C PHE A 10 24.52 -11.40 -5.69
N PHE A 11 24.40 -12.11 -4.57
CA PHE A 11 23.12 -12.37 -3.89
C PHE A 11 22.50 -11.10 -3.29
N LEU A 12 23.34 -10.20 -2.77
CA LEU A 12 22.89 -8.91 -2.21
C LEU A 12 22.27 -7.98 -3.28
N PHE A 13 22.75 -8.03 -4.53
CA PHE A 13 22.18 -7.20 -5.62
C PHE A 13 20.89 -7.76 -6.23
N ALA A 14 20.67 -9.07 -6.18
CA ALA A 14 19.43 -9.69 -6.68
C ALA A 14 18.22 -9.36 -5.78
N LEU A 15 18.44 -9.23 -4.47
CA LEU A 15 17.41 -8.86 -3.49
C LEU A 15 16.90 -7.42 -3.65
N ILE A 16 17.71 -6.51 -4.21
CA ILE A 16 17.32 -5.11 -4.43
C ILE A 16 16.23 -5.01 -5.52
N ARG A 17 16.06 -6.00 -6.40
CA ARG A 17 15.06 -5.95 -7.48
C ARG A 17 13.67 -6.45 -7.08
N LEU A 18 13.54 -7.17 -5.96
CA LEU A 18 12.22 -7.56 -5.43
C LEU A 18 11.49 -6.40 -4.75
N SER A 19 12.15 -5.25 -4.54
CA SER A 19 11.55 -4.04 -3.99
C SER A 19 10.48 -3.38 -4.88
N ARG A 20 10.11 -3.99 -6.02
CA ARG A 20 9.05 -3.50 -6.92
C ARG A 20 7.64 -3.93 -6.51
N ALA A 21 7.51 -4.81 -5.52
CA ALA A 21 6.20 -5.15 -4.98
C ALA A 21 5.78 -4.05 -4.00
N VAL A 22 5.15 -2.99 -4.50
CA VAL A 22 4.48 -2.01 -3.65
C VAL A 22 3.35 -2.74 -2.96
N CYS A 23 3.42 -2.78 -1.63
CA CYS A 23 2.38 -3.29 -0.73
C CYS A 23 1.57 -4.46 -1.29
N PRO A 24 2.15 -5.67 -1.35
CA PRO A 24 1.64 -6.75 -2.18
C PRO A 24 0.18 -7.17 -1.93
N SER A 25 -0.36 -6.76 -0.78
CA SER A 25 -1.64 -7.20 -0.21
C SER A 25 -2.48 -6.03 0.32
N PHE A 26 -2.27 -4.83 -0.22
CA PHE A 26 -2.96 -3.61 0.23
C PHE A 26 -3.35 -2.73 -0.96
N ASN A 27 -4.24 -1.77 -0.70
CA ASN A 27 -4.76 -0.85 -1.71
C ASN A 27 -3.80 0.32 -1.95
N TYR A 28 -3.19 0.82 -0.88
CA TYR A 28 -2.38 2.03 -0.90
C TYR A 28 -1.09 1.86 -0.13
N ALA A 29 -0.13 2.72 -0.44
CA ALA A 29 1.15 2.84 0.24
C ALA A 29 1.31 4.27 0.77
N PHE A 30 1.81 4.40 2.00
CA PHE A 30 2.15 5.68 2.62
C PHE A 30 3.66 5.90 2.56
N PHE A 31 4.09 7.15 2.38
CA PHE A 31 5.48 7.56 2.28
C PHE A 31 5.75 8.81 3.12
N ASN A 32 6.95 8.85 3.69
CA ASN A 32 7.57 10.07 4.19
C ASN A 32 8.69 10.46 3.22
N MET A 33 8.44 11.47 2.39
CA MET A 33 9.45 12.05 1.52
C MET A 33 10.13 13.18 2.27
N GLN A 34 11.23 12.86 2.94
CA GLN A 34 12.17 13.88 3.37
C GLN A 34 12.97 14.35 2.14
N GLN A 35 12.66 15.53 1.63
CA GLN A 35 13.34 16.08 0.45
C GLN A 35 14.53 16.95 0.87
N GLU A 36 15.72 16.35 0.93
CA GLU A 36 16.98 17.09 1.05
C GLU A 36 17.23 17.96 -0.21
N PRO A 37 17.71 19.21 -0.10
CA PRO A 37 18.20 19.92 1.10
C PRO A 37 17.17 20.86 1.75
N PHE A 38 15.89 20.75 1.42
CA PHE A 38 14.90 21.78 1.76
C PHE A 38 14.16 21.54 3.08
N ASP A 39 14.46 20.47 3.83
CA ASP A 39 13.75 20.07 5.06
C ASP A 39 12.22 20.11 4.92
N VAL A 40 11.72 19.93 3.68
CA VAL A 40 10.28 19.86 3.43
C VAL A 40 9.87 18.41 3.64
N TYR A 41 9.23 18.18 4.77
CA TYR A 41 8.50 16.93 5.00
C TYR A 41 7.31 16.91 4.08
N THR A 42 7.27 15.87 3.25
CA THR A 42 6.16 15.68 2.33
C THR A 42 5.65 14.28 2.49
N PHE A 43 4.43 14.16 2.99
CA PHE A 43 3.75 12.90 3.15
C PHE A 43 2.91 12.62 1.92
N MET A 44 3.00 11.39 1.42
CA MET A 44 2.30 11.00 0.20
C MET A 44 1.63 9.66 0.43
N VAL A 45 0.49 9.47 -0.24
CA VAL A 45 -0.17 8.19 -0.41
C VAL A 45 -0.22 7.88 -1.90
N THR A 46 0.14 6.65 -2.28
CA THR A 46 -0.01 6.18 -3.67
C THR A 46 -0.85 4.91 -3.78
N ASP A 47 -1.34 4.64 -4.98
CA ASP A 47 -1.88 3.32 -5.37
C ASP A 47 -0.76 2.28 -5.63
N ASP A 48 -1.15 1.07 -6.03
CA ASP A 48 -0.27 -0.05 -6.38
C ASP A 48 0.58 0.19 -7.64
N ALA A 49 0.24 1.22 -8.41
CA ALA A 49 0.93 1.67 -9.61
C ALA A 49 1.85 2.88 -9.36
N CYS A 50 2.02 3.29 -8.09
CA CYS A 50 2.79 4.46 -7.67
C CYS A 50 2.22 5.80 -8.18
N HIS A 51 0.93 5.89 -8.47
CA HIS A 51 0.28 7.17 -8.72
C HIS A 51 -0.09 7.81 -7.39
N GLU A 52 0.22 9.10 -7.25
CA GLU A 52 -0.22 9.90 -6.11
C GLU A 52 -1.75 9.93 -6.02
N VAL A 53 -2.29 9.58 -4.85
CA VAL A 53 -3.73 9.67 -4.54
C VAL A 53 -4.03 10.67 -3.44
N ALA A 54 -3.05 10.96 -2.57
CA ALA A 54 -3.15 12.00 -1.56
C ALA A 54 -1.77 12.52 -1.17
N PHE A 55 -1.74 13.75 -0.67
CA PHE A 55 -0.53 14.48 -0.34
C PHE A 55 -0.76 15.40 0.86
N CYS A 56 0.24 15.56 1.73
CA CYS A 56 0.25 16.57 2.76
C CYS A 56 1.68 17.08 3.04
N GLY A 57 1.82 18.38 3.32
CA GLY A 57 3.12 19.06 3.52
C GLY A 57 3.40 19.58 4.94
N ASP A 58 2.67 19.12 5.97
CA ASP A 58 3.00 19.49 7.34
C ASP A 58 4.34 18.87 7.78
N ALA A 59 4.98 19.46 8.80
CA ALA A 59 6.23 18.92 9.35
C ALA A 59 6.06 17.56 10.04
N ASN A 60 4.83 17.24 10.46
CA ASN A 60 4.47 16.02 11.19
C ASN A 60 3.17 15.46 10.57
N PRO A 61 3.12 14.17 10.22
CA PRO A 61 1.95 13.61 9.53
C PRO A 61 0.69 13.58 10.41
N CYS A 62 0.84 13.84 11.71
CA CYS A 62 -0.21 13.75 12.71
C CYS A 62 -0.74 15.11 13.16
N ASP A 63 -0.25 16.20 12.58
CA ASP A 63 -0.61 17.58 12.91
C ASP A 63 -1.40 18.24 11.77
N GLY A 64 -1.93 19.44 12.03
CA GLY A 64 -2.42 20.34 11.00
C GLY A 64 -3.46 19.76 10.03
N GLU A 65 -3.24 20.05 8.75
CA GLU A 65 -4.08 19.65 7.63
C GLU A 65 -3.87 18.17 7.28
N CYS A 66 -2.71 17.59 7.62
CA CYS A 66 -2.45 16.16 7.41
C CYS A 66 -3.49 15.27 8.10
N ARG A 67 -4.07 15.70 9.24
CA ARG A 67 -5.05 14.88 9.99
C ARG A 67 -6.36 14.61 9.25
N GLU A 68 -6.62 15.32 8.15
CA GLU A 68 -7.78 15.03 7.30
C GLU A 68 -7.55 13.76 6.46
N ILE A 69 -6.29 13.47 6.12
CA ILE A 69 -5.88 12.36 5.25
C ILE A 69 -5.23 11.25 6.07
N LEU A 70 -4.35 11.59 7.02
CA LEU A 70 -3.52 10.68 7.78
C LEU A 70 -4.05 10.54 9.20
N HIS A 71 -4.17 9.30 9.65
CA HIS A 71 -4.51 8.96 11.03
C HIS A 71 -3.27 8.39 11.69
N CYS A 72 -3.06 8.79 12.95
CA CYS A 72 -1.92 8.34 13.71
C CYS A 72 -2.34 7.64 14.98
N ALA A 73 -1.63 6.55 15.27
CA ALA A 73 -1.64 5.92 16.58
C ALA A 73 -0.46 6.42 17.41
N HIS A 74 -0.68 6.47 18.72
CA HIS A 74 0.37 6.66 19.71
C HIS A 74 0.58 5.33 20.45
N THR A 75 1.72 4.70 20.21
CA THR A 75 2.13 3.48 20.90
C THR A 75 3.31 3.81 21.80
N GLY A 76 3.02 4.12 23.08
CA GLY A 76 4.05 4.57 24.01
C GLY A 76 4.60 5.95 23.64
N SER A 77 5.92 6.05 23.40
CA SER A 77 6.58 7.27 22.93
C SER A 77 6.66 7.39 21.40
N GLU A 78 6.19 6.39 20.66
CA GLU A 78 6.26 6.36 19.21
C GLU A 78 4.91 6.80 18.61
N THR A 79 4.98 7.71 17.65
CA THR A 79 3.85 8.16 16.85
C THR A 79 4.08 7.68 15.42
N HIS A 80 3.10 6.99 14.85
CA HIS A 80 3.15 6.49 13.47
C HIS A 80 1.79 6.60 12.81
N VAL A 81 1.78 6.65 11.48
CA VAL A 81 0.54 6.62 10.70
C VAL A 81 -0.02 5.20 10.73
N ASP A 82 -1.21 5.04 11.30
CA ASP A 82 -1.92 3.77 11.46
C ASP A 82 -3.16 3.70 10.56
N GLY A 83 -3.50 4.77 9.86
CA GLY A 83 -4.59 4.78 8.91
C GLY A 83 -4.53 5.96 7.96
N ILE A 84 -5.32 5.86 6.90
CA ILE A 84 -5.57 6.98 5.97
C ILE A 84 -7.05 7.13 5.66
N THR A 85 -7.42 8.27 5.08
CA THR A 85 -8.73 8.52 4.48
C THR A 85 -8.57 8.93 3.03
N ILE A 86 -9.21 8.15 2.16
CA ILE A 86 -9.26 8.39 0.71
C ILE A 86 -10.74 8.36 0.31
N ASP A 87 -11.21 9.39 -0.38
CA ASP A 87 -12.61 9.52 -0.84
C ASP A 87 -13.67 9.27 0.26
N GLY A 88 -13.36 9.76 1.48
CA GLY A 88 -14.22 9.65 2.65
C GLY A 88 -14.24 8.26 3.31
N LEU A 89 -13.48 7.30 2.79
CA LEU A 89 -13.36 5.94 3.32
C LEU A 89 -12.10 5.79 4.17
N ARG A 90 -12.21 5.00 5.24
CA ARG A 90 -11.13 4.67 6.16
C ARG A 90 -10.34 3.47 5.66
N TYR A 91 -9.02 3.57 5.76
CA TYR A 91 -8.09 2.48 5.50
C TYR A 91 -7.16 2.33 6.70
N LEU A 92 -6.89 1.08 7.07
CA LEU A 92 -5.98 0.73 8.14
C LEU A 92 -4.58 0.48 7.56
N CYS A 93 -3.59 1.20 8.08
CA CYS A 93 -2.19 1.08 7.67
C CYS A 93 -1.41 0.19 8.63
N ARG A 94 -0.55 -0.66 8.08
CA ARG A 94 0.31 -1.58 8.82
C ARG A 94 1.68 -1.63 8.17
N ASP A 95 2.70 -1.86 8.98
CA ASP A 95 4.02 -2.18 8.45
C ASP A 95 3.99 -3.55 7.78
N ASP A 96 4.66 -3.67 6.63
CA ASP A 96 4.82 -4.91 5.88
C ASP A 96 6.29 -5.05 5.46
N PRO A 97 6.99 -6.14 5.82
CA PRO A 97 8.39 -6.32 5.45
C PRO A 97 8.67 -6.34 3.95
N ASN A 98 7.65 -6.66 3.14
CA ASN A 98 7.68 -6.75 1.69
C ASN A 98 7.02 -5.53 1.01
N LYS A 99 6.81 -4.42 1.73
CA LYS A 99 6.15 -3.20 1.24
C LYS A 99 6.77 -2.55 0.00
N GLY A 100 8.04 -2.83 -0.28
CA GLY A 100 8.73 -2.37 -1.48
C GLY A 100 8.99 -0.86 -1.53
N SER A 101 9.14 -0.34 -2.75
CA SER A 101 9.43 1.06 -3.04
C SER A 101 8.74 1.51 -4.34
N CYS A 102 8.43 2.80 -4.40
CA CYS A 102 7.86 3.45 -5.58
C CYS A 102 8.88 4.31 -6.30
N LYS A 103 8.79 4.34 -7.62
CA LYS A 103 9.50 5.34 -8.43
C LYS A 103 8.54 6.49 -8.71
N LEU A 104 8.75 7.60 -8.03
CA LEU A 104 7.89 8.78 -8.15
C LEU A 104 8.24 9.62 -9.39
N GLU A 105 7.35 10.56 -9.73
CA GLU A 105 7.60 11.55 -10.77
C GLU A 105 8.90 12.32 -10.46
N GLY A 106 9.80 12.46 -11.45
CA GLY A 106 11.18 12.94 -11.23
C GLY A 106 12.23 11.83 -11.08
N GLY A 107 11.80 10.57 -10.96
CA GLY A 107 12.65 9.40 -11.16
C GLY A 107 13.37 8.86 -9.92
N TYR A 108 13.09 9.40 -8.75
CA TYR A 108 13.63 8.95 -7.46
C TYR A 108 12.82 7.77 -6.92
N TRP A 109 13.53 6.82 -6.28
CA TRP A 109 12.90 5.71 -5.58
C TRP A 109 12.69 6.08 -4.12
N VAL A 110 11.48 5.88 -3.62
CA VAL A 110 11.10 6.11 -2.22
C VAL A 110 10.59 4.81 -1.63
N THR A 111 11.16 4.43 -0.48
CA THR A 111 10.73 3.24 0.26
C THR A 111 9.37 3.50 0.90
N VAL A 112 8.46 2.52 0.81
CA VAL A 112 7.16 2.62 1.47
C VAL A 112 7.36 2.61 2.99
N GLU A 113 6.65 3.47 3.71
CA GLU A 113 6.61 3.50 5.18
C GLU A 113 5.62 2.46 5.72
N SER A 114 4.38 2.48 5.23
CA SER A 114 3.34 1.53 5.62
C SER A 114 2.37 1.25 4.47
N CYS A 115 1.68 0.12 4.56
CA CYS A 115 0.71 -0.34 3.58
C CYS A 115 -0.70 -0.27 4.14
N CYS A 116 -1.65 0.25 3.37
CA CYS A 116 -2.98 0.62 3.85
C CYS A 116 -4.10 -0.12 3.10
N ARG A 117 -5.02 -0.72 3.86
CA ARG A 117 -6.10 -1.58 3.36
C ARG A 117 -7.46 -1.09 3.81
N ASN A 118 -8.48 -1.22 2.96
CA ASN A 118 -9.81 -0.69 3.23
C ASN A 118 -10.40 -1.32 4.51
N ASP A 119 -10.74 -0.47 5.48
CA ASP A 119 -11.38 -0.87 6.73
C ASP A 119 -12.90 -0.96 6.52
N GLY A 120 -13.30 -1.97 5.72
CA GLY A 120 -14.69 -2.19 5.33
C GLY A 120 -15.61 -2.27 6.53
N LYS A 121 -15.20 -2.98 7.59
CA LYS A 121 -15.99 -3.12 8.81
C LYS A 121 -16.27 -1.78 9.46
N ARG A 122 -15.24 -0.96 9.71
CA ARG A 122 -15.43 0.36 10.31
C ARG A 122 -16.23 1.29 9.41
N ASN A 123 -15.94 1.28 8.10
CA ASN A 123 -16.69 2.09 7.14
C ASN A 123 -18.18 1.75 7.16
N PHE A 124 -18.53 0.47 7.27
CA PHE A 124 -19.91 0.01 7.37
C PHE A 124 -20.55 0.42 8.70
N GLU A 125 -19.86 0.20 9.82
CA GLU A 125 -20.34 0.57 11.16
C GLU A 125 -20.55 2.09 11.32
N GLU A 126 -19.71 2.91 10.67
CA GLU A 126 -19.85 4.38 10.63
C GLU A 126 -20.87 4.87 9.58
N GLY A 127 -21.53 3.97 8.84
CA GLY A 127 -22.55 4.32 7.84
C GLY A 127 -21.98 5.03 6.60
N ARG A 128 -20.69 4.84 6.29
CA ARG A 128 -20.02 5.45 5.13
C ARG A 128 -20.28 4.69 3.82
N ILE A 129 -20.59 3.40 3.95
CA ILE A 129 -20.80 2.48 2.84
C ILE A 129 -22.04 1.63 3.09
N SER A 130 -22.62 1.07 2.03
CA SER A 130 -23.73 0.12 2.13
C SER A 130 -23.23 -1.29 2.51
N GLU A 131 -24.17 -2.18 2.82
CA GLU A 131 -23.87 -3.62 3.00
C GLU A 131 -23.29 -4.24 1.71
N ARG A 132 -23.75 -3.79 0.53
CA ARG A 132 -23.26 -4.29 -0.76
C ARG A 132 -21.80 -3.92 -0.99
N GLU A 133 -21.47 -2.65 -0.73
CA GLU A 133 -20.09 -2.17 -0.85
C GLU A 133 -19.20 -2.82 0.21
N TYR A 134 -19.69 -3.01 1.44
CA TYR A 134 -19.00 -3.76 2.48
C TYR A 134 -18.63 -5.18 2.04
N ILE A 135 -19.57 -5.94 1.47
CA ILE A 135 -19.30 -7.29 0.95
C ILE A 135 -18.23 -7.26 -0.15
N ALA A 136 -18.30 -6.31 -1.09
CA ALA A 136 -17.31 -6.17 -2.15
C ALA A 136 -15.91 -5.83 -1.62
N ILE A 137 -15.84 -5.00 -0.57
CA ILE A 137 -14.60 -4.69 0.14
C ILE A 137 -14.04 -5.94 0.82
N GLU A 138 -14.88 -6.70 1.54
CA GLU A 138 -14.44 -7.92 2.23
C GLU A 138 -13.99 -9.01 1.26
N GLU A 139 -14.62 -9.15 0.09
CA GLU A 139 -14.14 -10.03 -0.99
C GLU A 139 -12.77 -9.61 -1.52
N THR A 140 -12.54 -8.29 -1.67
CA THR A 140 -11.25 -7.76 -2.12
C THR A 140 -10.18 -7.99 -1.07
N ASN A 141 -10.51 -7.74 0.19
CA ASN A 141 -9.70 -8.02 1.35
C ASN A 141 -9.27 -9.51 1.38
N ALA A 142 -10.22 -10.43 1.24
CA ALA A 142 -9.91 -11.86 1.18
C ALA A 142 -8.98 -12.23 0.00
N MET A 143 -9.12 -11.58 -1.15
CA MET A 143 -8.21 -11.78 -2.29
C MET A 143 -6.81 -11.23 -2.01
N LEU A 144 -6.69 -10.08 -1.36
CA LEU A 144 -5.38 -9.55 -0.93
C LEU A 144 -4.68 -10.48 0.07
N ASP A 145 -5.42 -11.16 0.95
CA ASP A 145 -4.88 -12.20 1.84
C ASP A 145 -4.38 -13.44 1.09
N ILE A 146 -5.02 -13.78 -0.04
CA ILE A 146 -4.52 -14.82 -0.95
C ILE A 146 -3.23 -14.35 -1.61
N HIS A 147 -3.20 -13.12 -2.12
CA HIS A 147 -2.00 -12.56 -2.77
C HIS A 147 -0.79 -12.52 -1.84
N LEU A 148 -1.00 -12.20 -0.56
CA LEU A 148 0.06 -12.22 0.45
C LEU A 148 0.69 -13.61 0.55
N ARG A 149 -0.15 -14.63 0.76
CA ARG A 149 0.31 -16.02 0.92
C ARG A 149 1.00 -16.54 -0.32
N GLU A 150 0.45 -16.28 -1.50
CA GLU A 150 1.09 -16.67 -2.77
C GLU A 150 2.47 -16.03 -2.95
N TYR A 151 2.59 -14.75 -2.56
CA TYR A 151 3.86 -14.03 -2.63
C TYR A 151 4.88 -14.59 -1.63
N GLU A 152 4.47 -14.83 -0.38
CA GLU A 152 5.30 -15.44 0.65
C GLU A 152 5.76 -16.86 0.28
N ASP A 153 4.84 -17.69 -0.24
CA ASP A 153 5.15 -19.03 -0.72
C ASP A 153 6.12 -18.99 -1.89
N ALA A 154 5.93 -18.06 -2.83
CA ALA A 154 6.83 -17.90 -3.97
C ALA A 154 8.24 -17.46 -3.53
N LEU A 155 8.35 -16.55 -2.56
CA LEU A 155 9.61 -16.16 -1.94
C LEU A 155 10.29 -17.36 -1.25
N ALA A 156 9.56 -18.09 -0.42
CA ALA A 156 10.08 -19.23 0.33
C ALA A 156 10.58 -20.36 -0.59
N ASN A 157 9.94 -20.54 -1.74
CA ASN A 157 10.32 -21.54 -2.74
C ASN A 157 11.50 -21.11 -3.62
N GLY A 158 12.05 -19.91 -3.43
CA GLY A 158 13.14 -19.39 -4.26
C GLY A 158 12.73 -19.15 -5.70
N THR A 159 11.46 -18.79 -5.92
CA THR A 159 10.90 -18.46 -7.23
C THR A 159 11.77 -17.39 -7.92
N SER A 160 11.99 -17.54 -9.22
CA SER A 160 12.86 -16.63 -9.96
C SER A 160 12.29 -15.20 -9.98
N ILE A 161 13.16 -14.19 -10.10
CA ILE A 161 12.72 -12.78 -10.17
C ILE A 161 11.70 -12.57 -11.31
N VAL A 162 11.88 -13.23 -12.45
CA VAL A 162 10.98 -13.11 -13.61
C VAL A 162 9.60 -13.67 -13.28
N ASP A 163 9.55 -14.81 -12.59
CA ASP A 163 8.28 -15.43 -12.19
C ASP A 163 7.60 -14.62 -11.07
N MET A 164 8.37 -14.02 -10.16
CA MET A 164 7.86 -13.09 -9.16
C MET A 164 7.25 -11.84 -9.81
N GLU A 165 7.91 -11.27 -10.82
CA GLU A 165 7.36 -10.15 -11.60
C GLU A 165 6.05 -10.56 -12.30
N ALA A 166 5.99 -11.75 -12.89
CA ALA A 166 4.77 -12.27 -13.53
C ALA A 166 3.62 -12.49 -12.53
N LEU A 167 3.90 -13.06 -11.36
CA LEU A 167 2.93 -13.21 -10.27
C LEU A 167 2.36 -11.84 -9.87
N ARG A 168 3.21 -10.84 -9.68
CA ARG A 168 2.77 -9.48 -9.31
C ARG A 168 1.88 -8.86 -10.37
N GLU A 169 2.18 -9.03 -11.65
CA GLU A 169 1.32 -8.49 -12.72
C GLU A 169 -0.06 -9.19 -12.78
N VAL A 170 -0.15 -10.46 -12.39
CA VAL A 170 -1.46 -11.12 -12.19
C VAL A 170 -2.20 -10.48 -11.02
N GLN A 171 -1.55 -10.36 -9.87
CA GLN A 171 -2.13 -9.84 -8.63
C GLN A 171 -2.65 -8.41 -8.81
N LYS A 172 -1.89 -7.53 -9.46
CA LYS A 172 -2.34 -6.16 -9.79
C LYS A 172 -3.60 -6.13 -10.66
N ARG A 173 -3.72 -7.03 -11.65
CA ARG A 173 -4.91 -7.09 -12.51
C ARG A 173 -6.14 -7.55 -11.73
N GLU A 174 -5.97 -8.53 -10.85
CA GLU A 174 -7.05 -9.02 -9.98
C GLU A 174 -7.50 -7.95 -8.98
N LEU A 175 -6.54 -7.22 -8.39
CA LEU A 175 -6.81 -6.08 -7.52
C LEU A 175 -7.66 -5.03 -8.24
N LYS A 176 -7.21 -4.56 -9.41
CA LYS A 176 -7.96 -3.60 -10.23
C LYS A 176 -9.38 -4.08 -10.55
N PHE A 177 -9.54 -5.38 -10.84
CA PHE A 177 -10.86 -5.95 -11.09
C PHE A 177 -11.76 -5.92 -9.86
N ALA A 178 -11.23 -6.20 -8.68
CA ALA A 178 -12.00 -6.13 -7.44
C ALA A 178 -12.30 -4.69 -7.01
N GLU A 179 -11.38 -3.75 -7.19
CA GLU A 179 -11.62 -2.32 -6.97
C GLU A 179 -12.72 -1.78 -7.90
N MET A 180 -12.75 -2.21 -9.16
CA MET A 180 -13.86 -1.90 -10.06
C MET A 180 -15.21 -2.45 -9.56
N LYS A 181 -15.23 -3.64 -8.93
CA LYS A 181 -16.46 -4.18 -8.32
C LYS A 181 -16.91 -3.34 -7.13
N GLN A 182 -15.98 -2.91 -6.26
CA GLN A 182 -16.28 -2.01 -5.15
C GLN A 182 -16.88 -0.70 -5.67
N LEU A 183 -16.25 -0.07 -6.66
CA LEU A 183 -16.74 1.17 -7.27
C LEU A 183 -18.13 0.99 -7.87
N LYS A 184 -18.39 -0.14 -8.54
CA LYS A 184 -19.71 -0.46 -9.10
C LYS A 184 -20.75 -0.66 -7.99
N ALA A 185 -20.40 -1.28 -6.87
CA ALA A 185 -21.29 -1.39 -5.71
C ALA A 185 -21.69 0.00 -5.22
N ARG A 186 -20.70 0.87 -5.00
CA ARG A 186 -20.91 2.27 -4.57
C ARG A 186 -21.80 3.06 -5.54
N GLN A 187 -21.54 2.95 -6.85
CA GLN A 187 -22.35 3.64 -7.86
C GLN A 187 -23.80 3.16 -7.89
N LEU A 188 -24.04 1.86 -7.72
CA LEU A 188 -25.39 1.31 -7.68
C LEU A 188 -26.16 1.85 -6.47
N ASP A 189 -25.50 2.05 -5.33
CA ASP A 189 -26.14 2.62 -4.15
C ASP A 189 -26.51 4.10 -4.34
N VAL A 190 -25.65 4.87 -5.01
CA VAL A 190 -25.98 6.25 -5.40
C VAL A 190 -27.20 6.30 -6.31
N ILE A 191 -27.28 5.42 -7.31
CA ILE A 191 -28.42 5.33 -8.25
C ILE A 191 -29.71 4.91 -7.53
N LEU A 192 -29.63 4.03 -6.54
CA LEU A 192 -30.80 3.57 -5.78
C LEU A 192 -31.29 4.61 -4.75
N ALA A 193 -30.44 5.56 -4.37
CA ALA A 193 -30.77 6.64 -3.43
C ALA A 193 -31.31 7.91 -4.12
N SER A 194 -31.14 8.04 -5.44
CA SER A 194 -31.65 9.15 -6.27
C SER A 194 -33.05 8.88 -6.81
#